data_AF-A0A929G4H6-F1
#
_entry.id   AF-A0A929G4H6-F1
#
_cell.length_a   1.000
_cell.length_b   1.000
_cell.length_c   1.000
_cell.angle_alpha   90.00
_cell.angle_beta   90.00
_cell.angle_gamma   90.00
#
_symmetry.space_group_name_H-M   'P 1'
#
loop_
_entity.id
_entity.type
_entity.pdbx_description
1 polymer ?
#
loop_
_entity_poly.entity_id
_entity_poly.type
_entity_poly.pdbx_seq_one_letter_code
_entity_poly.pdbx_strand_id
1 'polypeptide(L)'
;MNSEEKLDVSRIEMLGQWERLLDVKIKDQLPKKVEMLELLLRDGIQHSPKYIDTYTKLWYANEIVKAGYKKLEVTNFTHPVVLPQGQDAEEIMAQVCMLDSVKENKPLLKVYAMTVPAYERVANMCQKGFCPDTAAFTISAEDLHGRRNSGRTRDEYWQAIPEFVRIAKENGFRVDCAIASVYGSAMAGLVPIENTMEIMDRCLDLGIRDFTPCDSTGECNPLRAHLYMAALVDRYSKYDDEMTYRLAHFHEARGMSVVNTVMAILGGARIVEASLGLGGGQPAFLLDGGPGHGSGPHYTNSWEVGNCGTEDTLVTLDEMGIDTGVDIDRMLQLGRVFEWTMGRTLLPFCTKAGRPIKQPVEWCNAEGNLAYIPPYGPPPVYWADPSRYKPASAEFIAEQFKGRQFRWEPWEEKVKQADKLTKGKTAIYSHGGNVPGKTGFVYAPSEAPKRWFLLPKKIEEKAEKKKK
;
A
#
# COMPACT_ATOMS: atom_id res chain seq x y z
N MET A 1 -33.37 -5.16 -30.61
CA MET A 1 -32.42 -4.04 -30.59
C MET A 1 -31.18 -4.48 -31.33
N ASN A 2 -30.76 -3.74 -32.36
CA ASN A 2 -29.62 -4.09 -33.20
C ASN A 2 -28.35 -4.27 -32.36
N SER A 3 -27.69 -5.41 -32.54
CA SER A 3 -26.47 -5.82 -31.83
C SER A 3 -25.19 -5.17 -32.39
N GLU A 4 -25.31 -4.04 -33.08
CA GLU A 4 -24.21 -3.34 -33.75
C GLU A 4 -23.91 -1.94 -33.17
N GLU A 5 -24.65 -1.48 -32.17
CA GLU A 5 -24.16 -0.37 -31.36
C GLU A 5 -22.98 -0.87 -30.54
N LYS A 6 -21.77 -0.73 -31.11
CA LYS A 6 -20.51 -0.78 -30.35
C LYS A 6 -20.75 0.07 -29.11
N LEU A 7 -20.69 -0.56 -27.94
CA LEU A 7 -20.69 0.15 -26.66
C LEU A 7 -19.62 1.24 -26.78
N ASP A 8 -20.07 2.49 -26.82
CA ASP A 8 -19.20 3.64 -26.86
C ASP A 8 -18.49 3.72 -25.52
N VAL A 9 -17.37 3.02 -25.41
CA VAL A 9 -16.53 2.93 -24.20
C VAL A 9 -15.98 4.29 -23.77
N SER A 10 -16.00 5.30 -24.66
CA SER A 10 -15.68 6.68 -24.29
C SER A 10 -16.73 7.31 -23.35
N ARG A 11 -17.94 6.71 -23.26
CA ARG A 11 -19.01 7.12 -22.33
C ARG A 11 -19.02 6.35 -21.01
N ILE A 12 -18.10 5.40 -20.82
CA ILE A 12 -17.96 4.59 -19.60
C ILE A 12 -16.85 5.19 -18.72
N GLU A 13 -16.81 6.51 -18.56
CA GLU A 13 -16.42 7.04 -17.25
C GLU A 13 -17.62 6.81 -16.32
N MET A 14 -17.67 5.63 -15.69
CA MET A 14 -18.79 5.24 -14.81
C MET A 14 -19.09 6.33 -13.77
N LEU A 15 -18.08 6.99 -13.20
CA LEU A 15 -18.25 8.05 -12.20
C LEU A 15 -19.10 9.22 -12.70
N GLY A 16 -18.89 9.70 -13.93
CA GLY A 16 -19.64 10.82 -14.48
C GLY A 16 -21.12 10.52 -14.73
N GLN A 17 -21.52 9.24 -14.81
CA GLN A 17 -22.94 8.86 -14.84
C GLN A 17 -23.56 8.88 -13.45
N TRP A 18 -22.85 8.39 -12.42
CA TRP A 18 -23.32 8.41 -11.03
C TRP A 18 -23.40 9.83 -10.46
N GLU A 19 -22.42 10.69 -10.70
CA GLU A 19 -22.46 12.10 -10.25
C GLU A 19 -23.66 12.85 -10.84
N ARG A 20 -23.99 12.60 -12.11
CA ARG A 20 -25.18 13.14 -12.77
C ARG A 20 -26.49 12.58 -12.21
N LEU A 21 -26.50 11.32 -11.77
CA LEU A 21 -27.68 10.67 -11.21
C LEU A 21 -27.93 11.05 -9.75
N LEU A 22 -26.87 11.34 -8.99
CA LEU A 22 -26.95 11.60 -7.55
C LEU A 22 -26.91 13.10 -7.20
N ASP A 23 -26.62 13.99 -8.15
CA ASP A 23 -26.31 15.42 -7.92
C ASP A 23 -25.23 15.63 -6.85
N VAL A 24 -24.24 14.73 -6.84
CA VAL A 24 -23.10 14.76 -5.93
C VAL A 24 -21.84 14.91 -6.77
N LYS A 25 -21.05 15.95 -6.48
CA LYS A 25 -19.79 16.24 -7.17
C LYS A 25 -18.59 15.97 -6.26
N ILE A 26 -18.41 14.72 -5.86
CA ILE A 26 -17.26 14.32 -5.03
C ILE A 26 -15.96 14.54 -5.80
N LYS A 27 -15.94 14.32 -7.12
CA LYS A 27 -14.74 14.56 -7.95
C LYS A 27 -14.28 16.01 -7.90
N ASP A 28 -15.20 16.96 -7.78
CA ASP A 28 -14.87 18.40 -7.65
C ASP A 28 -14.19 18.74 -6.31
N GLN A 29 -14.33 17.89 -5.30
CA GLN A 29 -13.68 18.05 -3.99
C GLN A 29 -12.27 17.46 -3.95
N LEU A 30 -11.91 16.61 -4.91
CA LEU A 30 -10.58 16.00 -4.97
C LEU A 30 -9.56 16.98 -5.57
N PRO A 31 -8.33 17.05 -5.02
CA PRO A 31 -7.28 17.78 -5.69
C PRO A 31 -6.92 17.10 -7.00
N LYS A 32 -6.57 17.89 -8.02
CA LYS A 32 -6.07 17.34 -9.29
C LYS A 32 -4.74 16.59 -9.14
N LYS A 33 -3.96 16.94 -8.13
CA LYS A 33 -2.62 16.42 -7.89
C LYS A 33 -2.31 16.36 -6.40
N VAL A 34 -1.58 15.32 -6.00
CA VAL A 34 -0.91 15.22 -4.69
C VAL A 34 0.56 14.89 -4.88
N GLU A 35 1.38 15.20 -3.88
CA GLU A 35 2.79 14.82 -3.87
C GLU A 35 2.99 13.53 -3.08
N MET A 36 3.81 12.61 -3.60
CA MET A 36 4.20 11.39 -2.90
C MET A 36 5.57 11.57 -2.24
N LEU A 37 5.72 11.06 -1.02
CA LEU A 37 6.98 10.94 -0.31
C LEU A 37 7.21 9.47 0.05
N GLU A 38 8.32 8.91 -0.43
CA GLU A 38 8.66 7.50 -0.23
C GLU A 38 9.50 7.30 1.04
N LEU A 39 9.02 6.40 1.90
CA LEU A 39 9.60 6.10 3.21
C LEU A 39 10.52 4.87 3.23
N LEU A 40 10.61 4.11 2.12
CA LEU A 40 11.29 2.82 2.07
C LEU A 40 12.66 2.81 2.74
N LEU A 41 13.52 3.77 2.39
CA LEU A 41 14.92 3.77 2.80
C LEU A 41 15.14 3.98 4.29
N ARG A 42 14.17 4.56 5.00
CA ARG A 42 14.24 4.80 6.44
C ARG A 42 13.15 4.03 7.17
N ASP A 43 11.91 4.51 7.16
CA ASP A 43 10.82 3.86 7.90
C ASP A 43 10.59 2.46 7.36
N GLY A 44 10.49 2.31 6.03
CA GLY A 44 10.04 1.08 5.38
C GLY A 44 10.86 -0.16 5.75
N ILE A 45 12.14 0.01 6.02
CA ILE A 45 13.06 -1.10 6.32
C ILE A 45 13.43 -1.22 7.80
N GLN A 46 13.10 -0.26 8.65
CA GLN A 46 13.57 -0.26 10.04
C GLN A 46 13.06 -1.45 10.88
N HIS A 47 11.91 -2.00 10.49
CA HIS A 47 11.33 -3.20 11.09
C HIS A 47 11.98 -4.51 10.61
N SER A 48 12.79 -4.47 9.55
CA SER A 48 13.35 -5.67 8.94
C SER A 48 14.29 -6.37 9.93
N PRO A 49 14.12 -7.69 10.15
CA PRO A 49 14.96 -8.47 11.05
C PRO A 49 16.35 -8.76 10.48
N LYS A 50 16.62 -8.40 9.21
CA LYS A 50 17.92 -8.54 8.56
C LYS A 50 18.42 -7.19 8.09
N TYR A 51 19.71 -6.92 8.29
CA TYR A 51 20.31 -5.71 7.77
C TYR A 51 20.21 -5.67 6.24
N ILE A 52 19.73 -4.55 5.71
CA ILE A 52 19.77 -4.28 4.27
C ILE A 52 21.02 -3.46 3.99
N ASP A 53 21.87 -3.93 3.08
CA ASP A 53 23.15 -3.29 2.81
C ASP A 53 22.99 -1.92 2.12
N THR A 54 24.01 -1.08 2.29
CA THR A 54 24.05 0.30 1.79
C THR A 54 23.79 0.37 0.28
N TYR A 55 24.40 -0.52 -0.50
CA TYR A 55 24.29 -0.51 -1.95
C TYR A 55 22.87 -0.84 -2.40
N THR A 56 22.23 -1.83 -1.76
CA THR A 56 20.82 -2.15 -1.99
C THR A 56 19.91 -0.95 -1.70
N LYS A 57 20.11 -0.23 -0.58
CA LYS A 57 19.34 1.00 -0.26
C LYS A 57 19.51 2.08 -1.34
N LEU A 58 20.74 2.33 -1.79
CA LEU A 58 21.03 3.30 -2.84
C LEU A 58 20.45 2.92 -4.20
N TRP A 59 20.41 1.62 -4.52
CA TRP A 59 19.73 1.12 -5.70
C TRP A 59 18.24 1.46 -5.67
N TYR A 60 17.57 1.21 -4.54
CA TYR A 60 16.17 1.63 -4.37
C TYR A 60 15.98 3.14 -4.51
N ALA A 61 16.83 3.96 -3.88
CA ALA A 61 16.75 5.42 -4.01
C ALA A 61 16.77 5.87 -5.47
N ASN A 62 17.73 5.33 -6.24
CA ASN A 62 17.88 5.63 -7.65
C ASN A 62 16.64 5.24 -8.47
N GLU A 63 16.08 4.07 -8.22
CA GLU A 63 14.90 3.57 -8.94
C GLU A 63 13.62 4.34 -8.57
N ILE A 64 13.46 4.72 -7.30
CA ILE A 64 12.36 5.54 -6.80
C ILE A 64 12.39 6.94 -7.44
N VAL A 65 13.57 7.57 -7.50
CA VAL A 65 13.72 8.90 -8.14
C VAL A 65 13.43 8.81 -9.64
N LYS A 66 13.91 7.76 -10.32
CA LYS A 66 13.57 7.50 -11.73
C LYS A 66 12.09 7.22 -11.96
N ALA A 67 11.38 6.71 -10.95
CA ALA A 67 9.93 6.55 -10.99
C ALA A 67 9.19 7.90 -10.88
N GLY A 68 9.87 9.02 -10.62
CA GLY A 68 9.28 10.35 -10.60
C GLY A 68 9.06 10.93 -9.20
N TYR A 69 9.44 10.22 -8.13
CA TYR A 69 9.36 10.76 -6.77
C TYR A 69 10.17 12.05 -6.62
N LYS A 70 9.54 13.03 -5.98
CA LYS A 70 10.13 14.35 -5.69
C LYS A 70 10.49 14.54 -4.23
N LYS A 71 10.14 13.60 -3.36
CA LYS A 71 10.46 13.61 -1.93
C LYS A 71 10.83 12.19 -1.50
N LEU A 72 11.99 12.04 -0.86
CA LEU A 72 12.46 10.77 -0.33
C LEU A 72 12.92 10.96 1.11
N GLU A 73 12.56 10.01 1.95
CA GLU A 73 13.14 9.88 3.27
C GLU A 73 14.27 8.85 3.23
N VAL A 74 15.51 9.30 3.39
CA VAL A 74 16.68 8.52 2.95
C VAL A 74 17.42 7.78 4.05
N THR A 75 17.42 8.28 5.30
CA THR A 75 18.09 7.59 6.42
C THR A 75 17.74 8.21 7.78
N ASN A 76 18.28 7.64 8.86
CA ASN A 76 18.13 8.12 10.23
C ASN A 76 19.45 8.10 11.00
N PHE A 77 19.88 9.26 11.50
CA PHE A 77 21.10 9.51 12.27
C PHE A 77 20.99 9.16 13.76
N THR A 78 19.96 8.43 14.16
CA THR A 78 19.86 7.82 15.50
C THR A 78 21.02 6.85 15.72
N HIS A 79 21.39 6.65 16.99
CA HIS A 79 22.50 5.76 17.33
C HIS A 79 22.20 4.32 16.85
N PRO A 80 23.18 3.62 16.23
CA PRO A 80 22.97 2.27 15.65
C PRO A 80 22.48 1.22 16.65
N VAL A 81 22.80 1.35 17.94
CA VAL A 81 22.28 0.44 18.99
C VAL A 81 20.76 0.50 19.11
N VAL A 82 20.16 1.66 18.86
CA VAL A 82 18.70 1.87 18.90
C VAL A 82 18.09 1.55 17.54
N LEU A 83 18.75 1.98 16.46
CA LEU A 83 18.28 1.81 15.09
C LEU A 83 19.36 1.19 14.20
N PRO A 84 19.58 -0.14 14.26
CA PRO A 84 20.65 -0.80 13.53
C PRO A 84 20.58 -0.63 12.02
N GLN A 85 19.38 -0.53 11.44
CA GLN A 85 19.21 -0.30 10.01
C GLN A 85 19.73 1.05 9.52
N GLY A 86 19.90 2.03 10.41
CA GLY A 86 20.49 3.34 10.13
C GLY A 86 21.98 3.42 10.41
N GLN A 87 22.68 2.30 10.60
CA GLN A 87 24.12 2.31 10.94
C GLN A 87 25.01 2.92 9.85
N ASP A 88 24.52 2.97 8.62
CA ASP A 88 25.18 3.50 7.41
C ASP A 88 24.67 4.91 7.03
N ALA A 89 24.06 5.66 7.95
CA ALA A 89 23.42 6.95 7.67
C ALA A 89 24.33 7.96 6.95
N GLU A 90 25.57 8.16 7.42
CA GLU A 90 26.54 9.05 6.76
C GLU A 90 26.88 8.59 5.34
N GLU A 91 27.03 7.27 5.15
CA GLU A 91 27.39 6.69 3.86
C GLU A 91 26.23 6.85 2.86
N ILE A 92 24.99 6.56 3.30
CA ILE A 92 23.78 6.77 2.50
C ILE A 92 23.64 8.24 2.11
N MET A 93 23.78 9.17 3.06
CA MET A 93 23.63 10.60 2.78
C MET A 93 24.68 11.11 1.79
N ALA A 94 25.93 10.66 1.91
CA ALA A 94 26.98 11.02 0.97
C ALA A 94 26.72 10.46 -0.44
N GLN A 95 26.37 9.18 -0.54
CA GLN A 95 26.22 8.51 -1.84
C GLN A 95 24.91 8.87 -2.54
N VAL A 96 23.81 9.10 -1.82
CA VAL A 96 22.52 9.48 -2.41
C VAL A 96 22.62 10.83 -3.12
N CYS A 97 23.33 11.81 -2.55
CA CYS A 97 23.63 13.10 -3.19
C CYS A 97 24.42 12.96 -4.50
N MET A 98 25.12 11.83 -4.68
CA MET A 98 26.00 11.60 -5.81
C MET A 98 25.34 10.84 -6.95
N LEU A 99 24.15 10.25 -6.74
CA LEU A 99 23.38 9.56 -7.78
C LEU A 99 22.97 10.54 -8.89
N ASP A 100 23.17 10.13 -10.15
CA ASP A 100 22.81 10.96 -11.31
C ASP A 100 21.31 11.28 -11.32
N SER A 101 20.46 10.29 -10.99
CA SER A 101 19.01 10.49 -10.86
C SER A 101 18.67 11.58 -9.86
N VAL A 102 19.35 11.65 -8.71
CA VAL A 102 19.14 12.69 -7.68
C VAL A 102 19.66 14.04 -8.15
N LYS A 103 20.83 14.11 -8.77
CA LYS A 103 21.39 15.37 -9.30
C LYS A 103 20.52 15.98 -10.41
N GLU A 104 19.98 15.13 -11.27
CA GLU A 104 19.12 15.54 -12.40
C GLU A 104 17.72 15.94 -11.93
N ASN A 105 17.11 15.14 -11.05
CA ASN A 105 15.71 15.32 -10.66
C ASN A 105 15.52 16.19 -9.41
N LYS A 106 16.58 16.39 -8.63
CA LYS A 106 16.64 17.19 -7.39
C LYS A 106 15.46 16.94 -6.45
N PRO A 107 15.20 15.67 -6.05
CA PRO A 107 14.18 15.40 -5.05
C PRO A 107 14.57 16.02 -3.71
N LEU A 108 13.58 16.41 -2.92
CA LEU A 108 13.75 16.77 -1.51
C LEU A 108 14.22 15.54 -0.75
N LEU A 109 15.34 15.67 -0.02
CA LEU A 109 15.91 14.63 0.83
C LEU A 109 15.58 14.92 2.30
N LYS A 110 14.81 14.02 2.92
CA LYS A 110 14.45 14.04 4.33
C LYS A 110 15.25 12.98 5.10
N VAL A 111 15.76 13.34 6.27
CA VAL A 111 16.43 12.41 7.19
C VAL A 111 15.83 12.51 8.58
N TYR A 112 16.05 11.51 9.43
CA TYR A 112 15.66 11.58 10.85
C TYR A 112 16.88 11.81 11.75
N ALA A 113 16.71 12.59 12.81
CA ALA A 113 17.67 12.81 13.87
C ALA A 113 16.91 13.03 15.20
N MET A 114 17.13 12.15 16.18
CA MET A 114 16.31 12.14 17.42
C MET A 114 16.96 12.86 18.60
N THR A 115 18.22 13.29 18.47
CA THR A 115 19.03 13.83 19.57
C THR A 115 19.95 14.95 19.07
N VAL A 116 20.47 15.77 19.98
CA VAL A 116 21.43 16.84 19.62
C VAL A 116 22.66 16.24 18.92
N PRO A 117 23.30 15.15 19.43
CA PRO A 117 24.38 14.48 18.69
C PRO A 117 23.99 13.99 17.29
N ALA A 118 22.74 13.56 17.08
CA ALA A 118 22.28 13.17 15.75
C ALA A 118 22.17 14.37 14.80
N TYR A 119 21.69 15.52 15.28
CA TYR A 119 21.68 16.78 14.51
C TYR A 119 23.10 17.27 14.20
N GLU A 120 24.05 17.14 15.12
CA GLU A 120 25.47 17.44 14.88
C GLU A 120 26.05 16.55 13.78
N ARG A 121 25.69 15.25 13.74
CA ARG A 121 26.08 14.35 12.64
C ARG A 121 25.52 14.82 11.30
N VAL A 122 24.26 15.26 11.24
CA VAL A 122 23.66 15.84 10.02
C VAL A 122 24.41 17.11 9.60
N ALA A 123 24.70 18.01 10.53
CA ALA A 123 25.47 19.22 10.28
C ALA A 123 26.87 18.91 9.71
N ASN A 124 27.56 17.90 10.25
CA ASN A 124 28.85 17.44 9.73
C ASN A 124 28.75 16.93 8.28
N MET A 125 27.62 16.34 7.87
CA MET A 125 27.40 15.95 6.47
C MET A 125 27.18 17.18 5.58
N CYS A 126 26.42 18.19 6.04
CA CYS A 126 26.26 19.45 5.33
C CYS A 126 27.61 20.17 5.10
N GLN A 127 28.48 20.21 6.11
CA GLN A 127 29.83 20.80 6.00
C GLN A 127 30.73 20.08 4.98
N LYS A 128 30.48 18.79 4.74
CA LYS A 128 31.16 17.98 3.71
C LYS A 128 30.52 18.12 2.32
N GLY A 129 29.45 18.90 2.17
CA GLY A 129 28.73 19.10 0.91
C GLY A 129 27.59 18.10 0.65
N PHE A 130 27.19 17.30 1.65
CA PHE A 130 26.15 16.28 1.54
C PHE A 130 24.97 16.62 2.46
N CYS A 131 24.33 17.77 2.23
CA CYS A 131 23.28 18.28 3.10
C CYS A 131 21.90 17.77 2.68
N PRO A 132 21.07 17.24 3.62
CA PRO A 132 19.65 17.02 3.36
C PRO A 132 18.89 18.36 3.34
N ASP A 133 17.69 18.36 2.77
CA ASP A 133 16.79 19.52 2.83
C ASP A 133 16.16 19.69 4.21
N THR A 134 15.83 18.55 4.85
CA THR A 134 15.11 18.49 6.12
C THR A 134 15.66 17.41 7.03
N ALA A 135 15.74 17.70 8.33
CA ALA A 135 15.96 16.72 9.37
C ALA A 135 14.76 16.71 10.32
N ALA A 136 14.18 15.54 10.50
CA ALA A 136 13.01 15.35 11.35
C ALA A 136 13.39 14.82 12.73
N PHE A 137 12.70 15.30 13.77
CA PHE A 137 12.65 14.64 15.07
C PHE A 137 11.21 14.21 15.36
N THR A 138 11.02 13.16 16.17
CA THR A 138 9.68 12.75 16.60
C THR A 138 9.39 13.16 18.03
N ILE A 139 8.35 13.96 18.22
CA ILE A 139 7.69 14.18 19.51
C ILE A 139 6.34 13.47 19.51
N SER A 140 5.95 12.81 20.61
CA SER A 140 4.65 12.12 20.66
C SER A 140 3.58 13.06 21.21
N ALA A 141 2.37 13.01 20.64
CA ALA A 141 1.20 13.71 21.18
C ALA A 141 0.70 13.08 22.50
N GLU A 142 1.27 11.94 22.90
CA GLU A 142 1.00 11.26 24.16
C GLU A 142 2.30 10.69 24.77
N ASP A 143 2.51 10.90 26.08
CA ASP A 143 3.77 10.62 26.77
C ASP A 143 4.04 9.14 27.08
N LEU A 144 3.03 8.30 27.31
CA LEU A 144 3.23 6.84 27.39
C LEU A 144 3.80 6.30 26.08
N HIS A 145 3.32 6.78 24.94
CA HIS A 145 3.93 6.47 23.65
C HIS A 145 5.35 7.04 23.55
N GLY A 146 5.56 8.32 23.89
CA GLY A 146 6.88 8.96 23.85
C GLY A 146 7.96 8.21 24.64
N ARG A 147 7.62 7.81 25.87
CA ARG A 147 8.49 7.03 26.76
C ARG A 147 8.85 5.68 26.15
N ARG A 148 7.90 5.00 25.50
CA ARG A 148 8.17 3.69 24.89
C ARG A 148 8.94 3.80 23.57
N ASN A 149 8.61 4.77 22.73
CA ASN A 149 9.18 4.91 21.41
C ASN A 149 10.61 5.47 21.44
N SER A 150 10.83 6.50 22.26
CA SER A 150 12.10 7.25 22.26
C SER A 150 12.72 7.44 23.65
N GLY A 151 12.12 6.86 24.68
CA GLY A 151 12.60 7.01 26.06
C GLY A 151 12.37 8.39 26.66
N ARG A 152 11.51 9.22 26.05
CA ARG A 152 11.34 10.65 26.40
C ARG A 152 9.89 11.10 26.44
N THR A 153 9.63 12.04 27.32
CA THR A 153 8.39 12.83 27.42
C THR A 153 8.43 14.07 26.53
N ARG A 154 7.29 14.72 26.33
CA ARG A 154 7.19 16.03 25.65
C ARG A 154 8.07 17.08 26.33
N ASP A 155 8.08 17.14 27.66
CA ASP A 155 8.88 18.12 28.42
C ASP A 155 10.38 17.98 28.17
N GLU A 156 10.89 16.76 28.07
CA GLU A 156 12.30 16.49 27.74
C GLU A 156 12.62 16.91 26.29
N TYR A 157 11.69 16.71 25.35
CA TYR A 157 11.87 17.23 23.98
C TYR A 157 11.87 18.76 23.95
N TRP A 158 11.02 19.42 24.72
CA TRP A 158 10.97 20.89 24.75
C TRP A 158 12.28 21.54 25.18
N GLN A 159 13.10 20.84 25.96
CA GLN A 159 14.44 21.30 26.33
C GLN A 159 15.45 21.15 25.17
N ALA A 160 15.26 20.18 24.28
CA ALA A 160 16.20 19.87 23.19
C ALA A 160 15.89 20.61 21.87
N ILE A 161 14.61 20.88 21.58
CA ILE A 161 14.18 21.46 20.30
C ILE A 161 14.88 22.79 19.95
N PRO A 162 15.10 23.74 20.88
CA PRO A 162 15.81 24.98 20.55
C PRO A 162 17.20 24.73 19.95
N GLU A 163 17.89 23.70 20.42
CA GLU A 163 19.21 23.33 19.93
C GLU A 163 19.15 22.68 18.54
N PHE A 164 18.11 21.87 18.25
CA PHE A 164 17.88 21.34 16.90
C PHE A 164 17.70 22.47 15.88
N VAL A 165 16.88 23.47 16.22
CA VAL A 165 16.64 24.64 15.38
C VAL A 165 17.92 25.44 15.17
N ARG A 166 18.72 25.65 16.22
CA ARG A 166 20.01 26.36 16.14
C ARG A 166 20.96 25.66 15.15
N ILE A 167 21.17 24.35 15.33
CA ILE A 167 22.06 23.55 14.47
C ILE A 167 21.59 23.57 13.02
N ALA A 168 20.29 23.35 12.78
CA ALA A 168 19.71 23.34 11.44
C ALA A 168 19.90 24.69 10.72
N LYS A 169 19.61 25.80 11.42
CA LYS A 169 19.78 27.15 10.89
C LYS A 169 21.23 27.47 10.53
N GLU A 170 22.18 27.09 11.37
CA GLU A 170 23.61 27.34 11.14
C GLU A 170 24.18 26.53 9.96
N ASN A 171 23.56 25.41 9.61
CA ASN A 171 24.06 24.49 8.59
C ASN A 171 23.16 24.42 7.34
N GLY A 172 22.11 25.24 7.25
CA GLY A 172 21.34 25.45 6.03
C GLY A 172 20.32 24.38 5.68
N PHE A 173 19.81 23.62 6.67
CA PHE A 173 18.69 22.68 6.48
C PHE A 173 17.50 23.03 7.38
N ARG A 174 16.31 22.49 7.10
CA ARG A 174 15.10 22.75 7.90
C ARG A 174 14.86 21.66 8.94
N VAL A 175 14.10 22.01 9.97
CA VAL A 175 13.61 21.08 10.99
C VAL A 175 12.19 20.67 10.65
N ASP A 176 11.93 19.35 10.65
CA ASP A 176 10.59 18.77 10.57
C ASP A 176 10.18 18.20 11.93
N CYS A 177 9.04 18.66 12.44
CA CYS A 177 8.44 18.15 13.66
C CYS A 177 7.46 17.02 13.32
N ALA A 178 7.95 15.77 13.37
CA ALA A 178 7.10 14.60 13.28
C ALA A 178 6.35 14.40 14.60
N ILE A 179 5.02 14.38 14.54
CA ILE A 179 4.15 14.27 15.71
C ILE A 179 3.56 12.86 15.71
N ALA A 180 4.00 12.01 16.64
CA ALA A 180 3.53 10.63 16.73
C ALA A 180 2.22 10.49 17.51
N SER A 181 1.50 9.39 17.27
CA SER A 181 0.25 9.02 17.97
C SER A 181 -0.87 10.08 17.88
N VAL A 182 -1.00 10.78 16.75
CA VAL A 182 -1.96 11.90 16.66
C VAL A 182 -3.43 11.47 16.57
N TYR A 183 -3.67 10.24 16.11
CA TYR A 183 -5.02 9.68 15.98
C TYR A 183 -5.40 8.75 17.13
N GLY A 184 -4.43 8.39 17.97
CA GLY A 184 -4.52 7.38 19.01
C GLY A 184 -3.15 6.80 19.36
N SER A 185 -3.09 6.14 20.51
CA SER A 185 -1.91 5.45 21.05
C SER A 185 -2.31 4.03 21.45
N ALA A 186 -1.52 3.04 21.06
CA ALA A 186 -1.71 1.64 21.48
C ALA A 186 -1.63 1.45 23.01
N MET A 187 -1.14 2.45 23.76
CA MET A 187 -1.01 2.42 25.22
C MET A 187 -2.10 3.22 25.91
N ALA A 188 -2.43 4.41 25.39
CA ALA A 188 -3.32 5.37 26.05
C ALA A 188 -4.74 5.42 25.45
N GLY A 189 -4.95 4.78 24.30
CA GLY A 189 -6.21 4.85 23.56
C GLY A 189 -6.33 6.14 22.76
N LEU A 190 -7.45 6.84 22.88
CA LEU A 190 -7.70 8.06 22.11
C LEU A 190 -6.78 9.20 22.55
N VAL A 191 -6.18 9.87 21.57
CA VAL A 191 -5.33 11.06 21.79
C VAL A 191 -6.08 12.31 21.29
N PRO A 192 -6.25 13.34 22.13
CA PRO A 192 -6.91 14.58 21.72
C PRO A 192 -6.10 15.36 20.66
N ILE A 193 -6.78 15.97 19.69
CA ILE A 193 -6.14 16.78 18.63
C ILE A 193 -5.47 18.03 19.19
N GLU A 194 -5.95 18.53 20.33
CA GLU A 194 -5.42 19.68 21.05
C GLU A 194 -3.95 19.48 21.40
N ASN A 195 -3.52 18.24 21.69
CA ASN A 195 -2.12 17.94 21.96
C ASN A 195 -1.25 18.19 20.71
N THR A 196 -1.74 17.84 19.52
CA THR A 196 -1.03 18.15 18.27
C THR A 196 -1.00 19.64 18.01
N MET A 197 -2.13 20.34 18.18
CA MET A 197 -2.20 21.79 17.98
C MET A 197 -1.26 22.55 18.93
N GLU A 198 -1.20 22.14 20.20
CA GLU A 198 -0.25 22.69 21.17
C GLU A 198 1.21 22.52 20.72
N ILE A 199 1.56 21.31 20.25
CA ILE A 199 2.91 21.03 19.74
C ILE A 199 3.21 21.90 18.51
N MET A 200 2.29 21.97 17.55
CA MET A 200 2.46 22.77 16.34
C MET A 200 2.63 24.26 16.67
N ASP A 201 1.79 24.83 17.52
CA ASP A 201 1.86 26.24 17.91
C ASP A 201 3.20 26.57 18.58
N ARG A 202 3.67 25.74 19.52
CA ARG A 202 4.96 25.96 20.18
C ARG A 202 6.15 25.80 19.23
N CYS A 203 6.09 24.85 18.31
CA CYS A 203 7.12 24.68 17.28
C CYS A 203 7.12 25.86 16.28
N LEU A 204 5.95 26.41 15.93
CA LEU A 204 5.83 27.61 15.11
C LEU A 204 6.53 28.81 15.75
N ASP A 205 6.37 28.99 17.06
CA ASP A 205 7.05 30.04 17.85
C ASP A 205 8.58 29.89 17.83
N LEU A 206 9.07 28.65 17.73
CA LEU A 206 10.50 28.33 17.59
C LEU A 206 11.01 28.44 16.13
N GLY A 207 10.14 28.77 15.18
CA GLY A 207 10.51 28.93 13.77
C GLY A 207 10.44 27.65 12.94
N ILE A 208 9.92 26.56 13.49
CA ILE A 208 9.69 25.31 12.73
C ILE A 208 8.51 25.51 11.79
N ARG A 209 8.61 24.97 10.57
CA ARG A 209 7.61 25.10 9.51
C ARG A 209 7.26 23.79 8.81
N ASP A 210 7.98 22.72 9.07
CA ASP A 210 7.64 21.40 8.55
C ASP A 210 7.08 20.54 9.69
N PHE A 211 5.91 19.95 9.47
CA PHE A 211 5.16 19.15 10.43
C PHE A 211 4.63 17.88 9.78
N THR A 212 4.86 16.75 10.45
CA THR A 212 4.42 15.43 9.98
C THR A 212 3.52 14.77 11.04
N PRO A 213 2.18 14.94 11.01
CA PRO A 213 1.27 14.23 11.91
C PRO A 213 1.15 12.75 11.53
N CYS A 214 1.52 11.84 12.43
CA CYS A 214 1.67 10.41 12.15
C CYS A 214 0.66 9.54 12.90
N ASP A 215 -0.02 8.63 12.18
CA ASP A 215 -0.72 7.49 12.78
C ASP A 215 0.26 6.34 13.09
N SER A 216 1.05 6.50 14.15
CA SER A 216 2.21 5.63 14.44
C SER A 216 1.88 4.16 14.68
N THR A 217 0.66 3.84 15.10
CA THR A 217 0.25 2.46 15.42
C THR A 217 -1.02 2.03 14.67
N GLY A 218 -1.44 2.79 13.65
CA GLY A 218 -2.60 2.45 12.81
C GLY A 218 -3.92 2.48 13.58
N GLU A 219 -4.11 3.47 14.47
CA GLU A 219 -5.31 3.65 15.30
C GLU A 219 -6.38 4.53 14.62
N CYS A 220 -6.05 5.14 13.49
CA CYS A 220 -6.98 6.00 12.77
C CYS A 220 -8.08 5.19 12.07
N ASN A 221 -9.26 5.81 11.97
CA ASN A 221 -10.35 5.36 11.11
C ASN A 221 -10.68 6.43 10.06
N PRO A 222 -11.44 6.08 8.99
CA PRO A 222 -11.65 6.98 7.86
C PRO A 222 -12.32 8.32 8.24
N LEU A 223 -13.30 8.29 9.15
CA LEU A 223 -13.98 9.51 9.59
C LEU A 223 -13.03 10.42 10.36
N ARG A 224 -12.21 9.85 11.26
CA ARG A 224 -11.22 10.62 12.03
C ARG A 224 -10.15 11.21 11.12
N ALA A 225 -9.66 10.47 10.11
CA ALA A 225 -8.67 10.97 9.15
C ALA A 225 -9.15 12.25 8.46
N HIS A 226 -10.40 12.25 7.99
CA HIS A 226 -11.02 13.42 7.36
C HIS A 226 -11.15 14.60 8.33
N LEU A 227 -11.80 14.38 9.49
CA LEU A 227 -12.10 15.45 10.45
C LEU A 227 -10.82 16.06 11.04
N TYR A 228 -9.82 15.23 11.32
CA TYR A 228 -8.54 15.68 11.85
C TYR A 228 -7.81 16.58 10.85
N MET A 229 -7.69 16.16 9.59
CA MET A 229 -7.06 16.98 8.56
C MET A 229 -7.85 18.27 8.31
N ALA A 230 -9.19 18.20 8.25
CA ALA A 230 -10.03 19.38 8.10
C ALA A 230 -9.85 20.37 9.25
N ALA A 231 -9.73 19.90 10.50
CA ALA A 231 -9.48 20.75 11.65
C ALA A 231 -8.09 21.42 11.62
N LEU A 232 -7.06 20.70 11.15
CA LEU A 232 -5.75 21.32 10.92
C LEU A 232 -5.83 22.39 9.83
N VAL A 233 -6.51 22.10 8.72
CA VAL A 233 -6.69 23.05 7.61
C VAL A 233 -7.44 24.31 8.06
N ASP A 234 -8.52 24.16 8.83
CA ASP A 234 -9.28 25.29 9.38
C ASP A 234 -8.39 26.20 10.24
N ARG A 235 -7.59 25.61 11.14
CA ARG A 235 -6.72 26.37 12.06
C ARG A 235 -5.52 27.02 11.37
N TYR A 236 -4.93 26.32 10.39
CA TYR A 236 -3.59 26.62 9.90
C TYR A 236 -3.51 27.04 8.41
N SER A 237 -4.63 27.08 7.68
CA SER A 237 -4.65 27.47 6.26
C SER A 237 -3.99 28.82 5.95
N LYS A 238 -4.02 29.76 6.90
CA LYS A 238 -3.32 31.05 6.79
C LYS A 238 -1.79 30.93 6.67
N TYR A 239 -1.20 29.78 6.96
CA TYR A 239 0.23 29.48 6.85
C TYR A 239 0.54 28.53 5.68
N ASP A 240 -0.40 28.26 4.76
CA ASP A 240 -0.19 27.30 3.67
C ASP A 240 1.02 27.64 2.77
N ASP A 241 1.35 28.93 2.63
CA ASP A 241 2.51 29.39 1.85
C ASP A 241 3.84 29.31 2.62
N GLU A 242 3.78 29.07 3.94
CA GLU A 242 4.93 29.09 4.84
C GLU A 242 5.20 27.73 5.52
N MET A 243 4.20 26.85 5.58
CA MET A 243 4.20 25.66 6.44
C MET A 243 3.78 24.39 5.70
N THR A 244 4.54 23.31 5.90
CA THR A 244 4.16 21.97 5.46
C THR A 244 3.47 21.23 6.61
N TYR A 245 2.16 20.97 6.51
CA TYR A 245 1.40 20.19 7.51
C TYR A 245 0.27 19.34 6.93
N ARG A 246 -0.14 19.62 5.68
CA ARG A 246 -1.23 18.93 4.96
C ARG A 246 -0.77 17.58 4.44
N LEU A 247 -0.42 16.68 5.36
CA LEU A 247 0.25 15.42 5.06
C LEU A 247 -0.53 14.23 5.62
N ALA A 248 -0.64 13.17 4.82
CA ALA A 248 -1.24 11.89 5.20
C ALA A 248 -0.12 10.87 5.47
N HIS A 249 0.09 10.54 6.74
CA HIS A 249 1.00 9.48 7.19
C HIS A 249 0.21 8.47 8.02
N PHE A 250 -0.13 7.35 7.41
CA PHE A 250 -0.91 6.29 8.05
C PHE A 250 -0.13 4.99 8.13
N HIS A 251 -0.13 4.36 9.29
CA HIS A 251 0.33 2.98 9.40
C HIS A 251 -0.82 2.01 9.09
N GLU A 252 -0.46 0.87 8.51
CA GLU A 252 -1.38 -0.20 8.17
C GLU A 252 -1.30 -1.32 9.20
N ALA A 253 -2.13 -1.23 10.23
CA ALA A 253 -2.28 -2.27 11.24
C ALA A 253 -3.65 -2.96 11.19
N ARG A 254 -4.64 -2.37 10.51
CA ARG A 254 -6.07 -2.74 10.62
C ARG A 254 -6.83 -2.75 9.29
N GLY A 255 -6.12 -2.69 8.16
CA GLY A 255 -6.66 -2.64 6.80
C GLY A 255 -7.26 -1.29 6.41
N MET A 256 -6.80 -0.18 7.00
CA MET A 256 -7.44 1.14 6.84
C MET A 256 -6.53 2.23 6.27
N SER A 257 -5.24 1.97 6.04
CA SER A 257 -4.28 3.02 5.68
C SER A 257 -4.63 3.75 4.37
N VAL A 258 -4.95 3.01 3.31
CA VAL A 258 -5.30 3.58 1.99
C VAL A 258 -6.60 4.40 2.07
N VAL A 259 -7.63 3.88 2.74
CA VAL A 259 -8.89 4.63 2.90
C VAL A 259 -8.72 5.85 3.81
N ASN A 260 -7.88 5.76 4.85
CA ASN A 260 -7.53 6.91 5.68
C ASN A 260 -6.79 7.98 4.87
N THR A 261 -5.87 7.59 4.00
CA THR A 261 -5.18 8.49 3.06
C THR A 261 -6.18 9.23 2.17
N VAL A 262 -7.12 8.52 1.54
CA VAL A 262 -8.17 9.13 0.71
C VAL A 262 -9.02 10.12 1.52
N MET A 263 -9.43 9.73 2.73
CA MET A 263 -10.23 10.60 3.59
C MET A 263 -9.46 11.84 4.08
N ALA A 264 -8.16 11.71 4.34
CA ALA A 264 -7.30 12.85 4.66
C ALA A 264 -7.14 13.79 3.46
N ILE A 265 -7.04 13.27 2.23
CA ILE A 265 -7.02 14.09 1.00
C ILE A 265 -8.31 14.90 0.86
N LEU A 266 -9.46 14.26 1.10
CA LEU A 266 -10.76 14.95 1.15
C LEU A 266 -10.81 15.99 2.28
N GLY A 267 -10.11 15.75 3.39
CA GLY A 267 -9.94 16.72 4.48
C GLY A 267 -8.97 17.86 4.18
N GLY A 268 -8.24 17.78 3.05
CA GLY A 268 -7.33 18.83 2.60
C GLY A 268 -5.85 18.46 2.56
N ALA A 269 -5.48 17.20 2.80
CA ALA A 269 -4.11 16.71 2.63
C ALA A 269 -3.63 16.86 1.16
N ARG A 270 -2.35 17.16 0.98
CA ARG A 270 -1.70 17.37 -0.32
C ARG A 270 -0.41 16.58 -0.49
N ILE A 271 0.16 16.09 0.60
CA ILE A 271 1.32 15.19 0.60
C ILE A 271 0.87 13.85 1.17
N VAL A 272 1.30 12.76 0.55
CA VAL A 272 1.04 11.40 1.01
C VAL A 272 2.38 10.71 1.28
N GLU A 273 2.59 10.29 2.52
CA GLU A 273 3.71 9.44 2.90
C GLU A 273 3.28 7.97 2.82
N ALA A 274 4.05 7.19 2.08
CA ALA A 274 3.82 5.76 1.89
C ALA A 274 5.16 5.03 1.81
N SER A 275 5.14 3.72 2.09
CA SER A 275 6.31 2.86 1.94
C SER A 275 6.06 1.80 0.90
N LEU A 276 7.03 1.61 0.00
CA LEU A 276 7.08 0.43 -0.86
C LEU A 276 6.96 -0.85 -0.02
N GLY A 277 6.14 -1.79 -0.48
CA GLY A 277 5.96 -3.07 0.19
C GLY A 277 5.10 -3.01 1.47
N LEU A 278 4.49 -1.86 1.78
CA LEU A 278 3.84 -1.62 3.09
C LEU A 278 4.87 -1.86 4.23
N GLY A 279 6.13 -1.54 3.94
CA GLY A 279 7.21 -1.68 4.91
C GLY A 279 7.08 -0.69 6.05
N GLY A 280 7.69 -1.04 7.19
CA GLY A 280 8.07 -0.10 8.24
C GLY A 280 7.33 -0.31 9.53
N GLY A 281 7.08 0.76 10.27
CA GLY A 281 6.48 0.64 11.60
C GLY A 281 7.53 0.62 12.70
N GLN A 282 7.40 -0.31 13.64
CA GLN A 282 8.28 -0.33 14.80
C GLN A 282 9.71 -0.78 14.43
N PRO A 283 10.78 -0.12 14.93
CA PRO A 283 12.15 -0.59 14.77
C PRO A 283 12.32 -2.05 15.23
N ALA A 284 13.11 -2.81 14.49
CA ALA A 284 13.37 -4.22 14.79
C ALA A 284 13.97 -4.38 16.20
N PHE A 285 13.33 -5.21 17.01
CA PHE A 285 13.87 -5.60 18.32
C PHE A 285 15.00 -6.63 18.20
N LEU A 286 14.94 -7.48 17.17
CA LEU A 286 16.01 -8.43 16.83
C LEU A 286 16.52 -8.12 15.43
N LEU A 287 17.85 -7.98 15.27
CA LEU A 287 18.50 -7.84 13.98
C LEU A 287 19.58 -8.91 13.83
N ASP A 288 19.55 -9.66 12.73
CA ASP A 288 20.52 -10.72 12.40
C ASP A 288 20.72 -11.75 13.54
N GLY A 289 19.64 -12.02 14.28
CA GLY A 289 19.62 -12.96 15.41
C GLY A 289 20.17 -12.39 16.74
N GLY A 290 20.61 -11.13 16.78
CA GLY A 290 21.03 -10.44 17.99
C GLY A 290 19.94 -9.48 18.54
N PRO A 291 19.87 -9.26 19.86
CA PRO A 291 18.99 -8.25 20.43
C PRO A 291 19.49 -6.84 20.11
N GLY A 292 18.65 -6.05 19.44
CA GLY A 292 18.75 -4.59 19.44
C GLY A 292 18.02 -3.99 20.65
N HIS A 293 18.22 -2.70 20.94
CA HIS A 293 17.35 -2.01 21.90
C HIS A 293 15.94 -1.85 21.30
N GLY A 294 15.86 -1.39 20.05
CA GLY A 294 14.59 -1.07 19.37
C GLY A 294 13.69 -0.20 20.25
N SER A 295 12.38 -0.40 20.12
CA SER A 295 11.37 0.15 21.05
C SER A 295 10.69 -0.93 21.90
N GLY A 296 11.37 -2.07 22.08
CA GLY A 296 10.88 -3.23 22.83
C GLY A 296 9.92 -4.14 22.01
N PRO A 297 9.02 -4.89 22.68
CA PRO A 297 8.04 -5.75 22.02
C PRO A 297 7.11 -4.95 21.08
N HIS A 298 6.50 -5.62 20.10
CA HIS A 298 5.58 -4.99 19.16
C HIS A 298 4.39 -4.31 19.86
N TYR A 299 3.94 -3.18 19.31
CA TYR A 299 2.71 -2.50 19.74
C TYR A 299 1.45 -3.34 19.48
N THR A 300 1.50 -4.24 18.50
CA THR A 300 0.41 -5.13 18.14
C THR A 300 0.87 -6.59 18.15
N ASN A 301 -0.07 -7.53 18.07
CA ASN A 301 0.24 -8.97 18.00
C ASN A 301 0.62 -9.43 16.57
N SER A 302 0.85 -8.50 15.64
CA SER A 302 1.13 -8.79 14.23
C SER A 302 2.52 -8.31 13.84
N TRP A 303 3.19 -9.12 13.02
CA TRP A 303 4.45 -8.81 12.32
C TRP A 303 4.18 -8.16 10.96
N GLU A 304 2.92 -8.14 10.54
CA GLU A 304 2.41 -7.60 9.28
C GLU A 304 1.81 -6.22 9.52
N VAL A 305 2.58 -5.35 10.16
CA VAL A 305 2.27 -3.93 10.35
C VAL A 305 3.34 -3.09 9.67
N GLY A 306 3.00 -1.90 9.20
CA GLY A 306 3.94 -1.00 8.56
C GLY A 306 3.30 0.32 8.15
N ASN A 307 3.88 1.02 7.19
CA ASN A 307 3.29 2.24 6.62
C ASN A 307 2.21 1.90 5.58
N CYS A 308 1.41 2.88 5.18
CA CYS A 308 0.53 2.79 4.02
C CYS A 308 1.35 2.32 2.79
N GLY A 309 0.85 1.30 2.08
CA GLY A 309 1.57 0.71 0.95
C GLY A 309 1.62 1.65 -0.25
N THR A 310 2.82 1.95 -0.75
CA THR A 310 3.02 2.80 -1.94
C THR A 310 2.24 2.27 -3.14
N GLU A 311 2.27 0.97 -3.37
CA GLU A 311 1.71 0.33 -4.55
C GLU A 311 0.19 0.44 -4.60
N ASP A 312 -0.49 0.11 -3.50
CA ASP A 312 -1.95 0.17 -3.41
C ASP A 312 -2.45 1.63 -3.38
N THR A 313 -1.67 2.53 -2.76
CA THR A 313 -1.98 3.96 -2.72
C THR A 313 -1.90 4.59 -4.11
N LEU A 314 -0.80 4.36 -4.85
CA LEU A 314 -0.63 4.90 -6.19
C LEU A 314 -1.74 4.44 -7.14
N VAL A 315 -2.09 3.15 -7.12
CA VAL A 315 -3.19 2.63 -7.94
C VAL A 315 -4.52 3.26 -7.51
N THR A 316 -4.78 3.38 -6.21
CA THR A 316 -6.02 4.01 -5.71
C THR A 316 -6.14 5.46 -6.18
N LEU A 317 -5.08 6.26 -6.06
CA LEU A 317 -5.09 7.66 -6.45
C LEU A 317 -5.28 7.83 -7.97
N ASP A 318 -4.63 6.99 -8.78
CA ASP A 318 -4.79 7.00 -10.24
C ASP A 318 -6.21 6.63 -10.68
N GLU A 319 -6.83 5.63 -10.04
CA GLU A 319 -8.23 5.25 -10.32
C GLU A 319 -9.22 6.33 -9.86
N MET A 320 -8.84 7.14 -8.86
CA MET A 320 -9.59 8.33 -8.45
C MET A 320 -9.34 9.55 -9.34
N GLY A 321 -8.43 9.45 -10.32
CA GLY A 321 -8.07 10.54 -11.23
C GLY A 321 -7.20 11.63 -10.59
N ILE A 322 -6.47 11.31 -9.52
CA ILE A 322 -5.53 12.20 -8.84
C ILE A 322 -4.13 11.94 -9.39
N ASP A 323 -3.52 12.97 -9.99
CA ASP A 323 -2.15 12.88 -10.49
C ASP A 323 -1.15 12.83 -9.32
N THR A 324 -0.15 11.97 -9.43
CA THR A 324 1.00 11.92 -8.49
C THR A 324 2.32 12.25 -9.20
N GLY A 325 2.36 12.22 -10.54
CA GLY A 325 3.58 12.30 -11.33
C GLY A 325 4.51 11.09 -11.21
N VAL A 326 4.06 10.00 -10.58
CA VAL A 326 4.85 8.78 -10.35
C VAL A 326 4.50 7.70 -11.38
N ASP A 327 5.52 7.02 -11.91
CA ASP A 327 5.40 5.83 -12.74
C ASP A 327 4.95 4.63 -11.89
N ILE A 328 3.63 4.40 -11.90
CA ILE A 328 2.97 3.36 -11.12
C ILE A 328 3.48 1.98 -11.52
N ASP A 329 3.62 1.70 -12.81
CA ASP A 329 4.01 0.37 -13.28
C ASP A 329 5.45 0.03 -12.89
N ARG A 330 6.35 1.01 -12.91
CA ARG A 330 7.70 0.88 -12.35
C ARG A 330 7.67 0.61 -10.85
N MET A 331 6.83 1.31 -10.08
CA MET A 331 6.72 1.08 -8.64
C MET A 331 6.14 -0.30 -8.31
N LEU A 332 5.16 -0.79 -9.08
CA LEU A 332 4.65 -2.16 -8.92
C LEU A 332 5.73 -3.21 -9.20
N GLN A 333 6.58 -2.99 -10.21
CA GLN A 333 7.73 -3.86 -10.48
C GLN A 333 8.76 -3.80 -9.35
N LEU A 334 9.06 -2.60 -8.84
CA LEU A 334 9.99 -2.42 -7.73
C LEU A 334 9.50 -3.11 -6.45
N GLY A 335 8.20 -3.06 -6.17
CA GLY A 335 7.59 -3.76 -5.04
C GLY A 335 7.80 -5.29 -5.12
N ARG A 336 7.73 -5.88 -6.32
CA ARG A 336 8.04 -7.30 -6.54
C ARG A 336 9.51 -7.62 -6.29
N VAL A 337 10.43 -6.73 -6.68
CA VAL A 337 11.85 -6.88 -6.37
C VAL A 337 12.10 -6.76 -4.87
N PHE A 338 11.36 -5.89 -4.18
CA PHE A 338 11.47 -5.72 -2.74
C PHE A 338 11.04 -6.97 -1.95
N GLU A 339 10.11 -7.77 -2.45
CA GLU A 339 9.82 -9.10 -1.87
C GLU A 339 11.05 -10.02 -1.86
N TRP A 340 11.93 -9.92 -2.88
CA TRP A 340 13.18 -10.69 -2.93
C TRP A 340 14.18 -10.18 -1.89
N THR A 341 14.33 -8.86 -1.75
CA THR A 341 15.16 -8.26 -0.70
C THR A 341 14.69 -8.67 0.69
N MET A 342 13.38 -8.65 0.92
CA MET A 342 12.79 -9.04 2.20
C MET A 342 12.76 -10.57 2.41
N GLY A 343 12.99 -11.36 1.36
CA GLY A 343 12.96 -12.82 1.40
C GLY A 343 11.58 -13.39 1.72
N ARG A 344 10.50 -12.62 1.51
CA ARG A 344 9.12 -13.00 1.78
C ARG A 344 8.15 -12.23 0.89
N THR A 345 6.95 -12.78 0.72
CA THR A 345 5.83 -12.04 0.12
C THR A 345 5.42 -10.88 1.02
N LEU A 346 5.14 -9.74 0.42
CA LEU A 346 4.68 -8.53 1.12
C LEU A 346 3.17 -8.35 0.91
N LEU A 347 2.56 -7.49 1.70
CA LEU A 347 1.11 -7.33 1.72
C LEU A 347 0.48 -6.64 0.50
N PRO A 348 1.11 -5.63 -0.16
CA PRO A 348 0.41 -4.84 -1.16
C PRO A 348 -0.27 -5.69 -2.24
N PHE A 349 -1.54 -5.45 -2.49
CA PHE A 349 -2.35 -6.27 -3.39
C PHE A 349 -2.02 -6.00 -4.86
N CYS A 350 -1.76 -4.74 -5.20
CA CYS A 350 -1.54 -4.30 -6.58
C CYS A 350 -0.22 -4.79 -7.17
N THR A 351 0.78 -5.17 -6.35
CA THR A 351 1.97 -5.85 -6.87
C THR A 351 1.64 -7.23 -7.45
N LYS A 352 0.57 -7.87 -6.97
CA LYS A 352 0.10 -9.19 -7.44
C LYS A 352 -0.92 -9.06 -8.57
N ALA A 353 -1.93 -8.21 -8.37
CA ALA A 353 -3.05 -8.08 -9.30
C ALA A 353 -2.75 -7.15 -10.50
N GLY A 354 -1.80 -6.22 -10.35
CA GLY A 354 -1.62 -5.13 -11.29
C GLY A 354 -2.69 -4.04 -11.13
N ARG A 355 -2.70 -3.10 -12.08
CA ARG A 355 -3.69 -2.01 -12.15
C ARG A 355 -5.03 -2.52 -12.71
N PRO A 356 -6.16 -1.89 -12.37
CA PRO A 356 -7.41 -2.13 -13.08
C PRO A 356 -7.27 -1.91 -14.59
N ILE A 357 -7.93 -2.76 -15.36
CA ILE A 357 -7.87 -2.73 -16.82
C ILE A 357 -8.75 -1.57 -17.34
N LYS A 358 -8.14 -0.57 -17.97
CA LYS A 358 -8.85 0.62 -18.51
C LYS A 358 -9.38 0.44 -19.94
N GLN A 359 -8.91 -0.57 -20.66
CA GLN A 359 -9.31 -0.86 -22.05
C GLN A 359 -9.38 -2.36 -22.29
N PRO A 360 -10.20 -2.86 -23.24
CA PRO A 360 -10.22 -4.27 -23.59
C PRO A 360 -8.82 -4.79 -23.88
N VAL A 361 -8.37 -5.73 -23.08
CA VAL A 361 -7.11 -6.46 -23.27
C VAL A 361 -7.26 -7.39 -24.45
N GLU A 362 -6.18 -7.58 -25.24
CA GLU A 362 -6.21 -8.31 -26.53
C GLU A 362 -6.80 -9.72 -26.45
N TRP A 363 -6.74 -10.35 -25.28
CA TRP A 363 -7.29 -11.69 -25.01
C TRP A 363 -8.78 -11.73 -24.66
N CYS A 364 -9.38 -10.58 -24.40
CA CYS A 364 -10.83 -10.38 -24.31
C CYS A 364 -11.38 -9.73 -25.59
N ASN A 365 -10.71 -9.89 -26.73
CA ASN A 365 -11.31 -9.56 -28.02
C ASN A 365 -12.34 -10.65 -28.37
N ALA A 366 -13.61 -10.28 -28.53
CA ALA A 366 -14.68 -11.21 -28.92
C ALA A 366 -14.45 -11.89 -30.29
N GLU A 367 -13.61 -11.30 -31.14
CA GLU A 367 -13.20 -11.86 -32.44
C GLU A 367 -12.00 -12.82 -32.31
N GLY A 368 -11.26 -12.74 -31.20
CA GLY A 368 -10.11 -13.58 -30.87
C GLY A 368 -10.53 -14.73 -29.96
N ASN A 369 -10.21 -15.95 -30.37
CA ASN A 369 -10.50 -17.19 -29.65
C ASN A 369 -10.19 -17.05 -28.14
N LEU A 370 -11.22 -17.17 -27.27
CA LEU A 370 -11.14 -17.22 -25.78
C LEU A 370 -10.16 -18.28 -25.25
N ALA A 371 -9.55 -19.08 -26.13
CA ALA A 371 -8.53 -20.07 -25.86
C ALA A 371 -7.17 -19.46 -25.48
N TYR A 372 -6.89 -18.19 -25.78
CA TYR A 372 -5.65 -17.54 -25.38
C TYR A 372 -5.88 -16.67 -24.14
N ILE A 373 -5.78 -17.28 -22.96
CA ILE A 373 -5.53 -16.55 -21.72
C ILE A 373 -4.02 -16.22 -21.75
N PRO A 374 -3.61 -14.95 -21.87
CA PRO A 374 -2.22 -14.63 -21.80
C PRO A 374 -1.75 -14.97 -20.40
N PRO A 375 -0.48 -15.34 -20.28
CA PRO A 375 0.09 -15.42 -18.98
C PRO A 375 0.05 -13.97 -18.44
N TYR A 376 -0.78 -13.71 -17.43
CA TYR A 376 -0.08 -13.26 -16.23
C TYR A 376 1.05 -14.28 -16.11
N GLY A 377 2.30 -13.89 -16.46
CA GLY A 377 3.46 -14.72 -16.15
C GLY A 377 3.16 -15.31 -14.79
N PRO A 378 3.27 -16.65 -14.61
CA PRO A 378 2.67 -17.37 -13.48
C PRO A 378 2.75 -16.43 -12.31
N PRO A 379 1.62 -16.05 -11.67
CA PRO A 379 1.63 -14.87 -10.81
C PRO A 379 2.85 -14.99 -9.88
N PRO A 380 3.42 -13.92 -9.34
CA PRO A 380 4.39 -14.07 -8.25
C PRO A 380 3.65 -14.78 -7.08
N VAL A 381 3.50 -16.09 -7.20
CA VAL A 381 2.64 -17.00 -6.48
C VAL A 381 3.62 -17.73 -5.59
N TYR A 382 4.12 -17.02 -4.58
CA TYR A 382 4.56 -17.70 -3.38
C TYR A 382 3.40 -18.44 -2.68
N TRP A 383 2.13 -18.23 -3.11
CA TRP A 383 0.98 -19.03 -2.68
C TRP A 383 0.90 -20.44 -3.32
N ALA A 384 1.82 -20.80 -4.23
CA ALA A 384 2.01 -22.16 -4.70
C ALA A 384 3.45 -22.33 -5.18
N ASP A 385 4.38 -22.50 -4.23
CA ASP A 385 5.69 -23.08 -4.51
C ASP A 385 5.49 -24.40 -5.29
N PRO A 386 5.87 -24.48 -6.59
CA PRO A 386 5.67 -25.68 -7.39
C PRO A 386 6.42 -26.90 -6.83
N SER A 387 7.45 -26.68 -6.00
CA SER A 387 8.15 -27.75 -5.29
C SER A 387 7.41 -28.24 -4.05
N ARG A 388 6.45 -27.45 -3.52
CA ARG A 388 5.50 -27.85 -2.45
C ARG A 388 4.17 -28.34 -2.98
N TYR A 389 3.83 -28.03 -4.23
CA TYR A 389 2.71 -28.67 -4.93
C TYR A 389 3.06 -30.13 -5.22
N LYS A 390 2.64 -31.03 -4.35
CA LYS A 390 2.53 -32.45 -4.71
C LYS A 390 1.16 -32.62 -5.37
N PRO A 391 1.09 -32.97 -6.67
CA PRO A 391 -0.15 -33.46 -7.25
C PRO A 391 -0.70 -34.55 -6.33
N ALA A 392 -2.01 -34.54 -6.09
CA ALA A 392 -2.65 -35.62 -5.36
C ALA A 392 -2.20 -36.97 -5.94
N SER A 393 -1.72 -37.89 -5.09
CA SER A 393 -1.25 -39.18 -5.59
C SER A 393 -2.40 -39.92 -6.28
N ALA A 394 -2.06 -40.82 -7.22
CA ALA A 394 -3.07 -41.64 -7.87
C ALA A 394 -3.92 -42.39 -6.83
N GLU A 395 -3.34 -42.82 -5.71
CA GLU A 395 -4.07 -43.42 -4.58
C GLU A 395 -4.98 -42.43 -3.86
N PHE A 396 -4.54 -41.20 -3.59
CA PHE A 396 -5.39 -40.17 -2.97
C PHE A 396 -6.58 -39.83 -3.87
N ILE A 397 -6.33 -39.62 -5.17
CA ILE A 397 -7.37 -39.40 -6.18
C ILE A 397 -8.32 -40.60 -6.20
N ALA A 398 -7.78 -41.82 -6.29
CA ALA A 398 -8.59 -43.04 -6.27
C ALA A 398 -9.44 -43.18 -5.00
N GLU A 399 -8.91 -42.80 -3.83
CA GLU A 399 -9.64 -42.85 -2.56
C GLU A 399 -10.75 -41.79 -2.49
N GLN A 400 -10.53 -40.57 -2.99
CA GLN A 400 -11.57 -39.52 -3.11
C GLN A 400 -12.74 -39.95 -4.02
N PHE A 401 -12.44 -40.82 -4.99
CA PHE A 401 -13.37 -41.34 -5.96
C PHE A 401 -13.84 -42.78 -5.65
N LYS A 402 -13.37 -43.39 -4.56
CA LYS A 402 -13.69 -44.76 -4.16
C LYS A 402 -15.16 -44.88 -3.78
N GLY A 403 -15.82 -45.92 -4.27
CA GLY A 403 -17.26 -46.12 -4.11
C GLY A 403 -18.13 -45.24 -5.02
N ARG A 404 -17.56 -44.27 -5.74
CA ARG A 404 -18.29 -43.47 -6.73
C ARG A 404 -18.14 -44.13 -8.10
N GLN A 405 -19.23 -44.62 -8.68
CA GLN A 405 -19.19 -45.11 -10.05
C GLN A 405 -19.30 -43.92 -11.00
N PHE A 406 -18.41 -43.83 -11.99
CA PHE A 406 -18.44 -42.79 -13.02
C PHE A 406 -18.69 -43.38 -14.41
N ARG A 407 -19.15 -42.54 -15.34
CA ARG A 407 -19.23 -42.84 -16.77
C ARG A 407 -18.67 -41.66 -17.56
N TRP A 408 -17.98 -41.97 -18.65
CA TRP A 408 -17.59 -40.99 -19.65
C TRP A 408 -18.74 -40.78 -20.62
N GLU A 409 -19.22 -39.54 -20.75
CA GLU A 409 -20.25 -39.20 -21.74
C GLU A 409 -19.72 -38.20 -22.79
N PRO A 410 -20.08 -38.39 -24.07
CA PRO A 410 -19.80 -37.42 -25.12
C PRO A 410 -20.62 -36.15 -24.90
N TRP A 411 -20.00 -34.99 -25.13
CA TRP A 411 -20.67 -33.68 -25.07
C TRP A 411 -21.96 -33.60 -25.88
N GLU A 412 -22.01 -34.30 -27.03
CA GLU A 412 -23.12 -34.25 -27.97
C GLU A 412 -24.41 -34.86 -27.41
N GLU A 413 -24.34 -35.88 -26.55
CA GLU A 413 -25.50 -36.49 -25.87
C GLU A 413 -26.14 -35.53 -24.86
N LYS A 414 -25.30 -34.75 -24.15
CA LYS A 414 -25.73 -33.73 -23.19
C LYS A 414 -26.36 -32.53 -23.87
N VAL A 415 -25.79 -32.05 -24.98
CA VAL A 415 -26.38 -30.98 -25.80
C VAL A 415 -27.75 -31.40 -26.32
N LYS A 416 -27.90 -32.64 -26.82
CA LYS A 416 -29.20 -33.16 -27.27
C LYS A 416 -30.25 -33.24 -26.15
N GLN A 417 -29.87 -33.64 -24.94
CA GLN A 417 -30.78 -33.65 -23.78
C GLN A 417 -31.15 -32.22 -23.33
N ALA A 418 -30.18 -31.31 -23.31
CA ALA A 418 -30.39 -29.90 -23.00
C ALA A 418 -31.31 -29.25 -24.05
N ASP A 419 -31.06 -29.46 -25.34
CA ASP A 419 -31.90 -28.99 -26.45
C ASP A 419 -33.33 -29.54 -26.38
N LYS A 420 -33.50 -30.79 -25.92
CA LYS A 420 -34.84 -31.37 -25.68
C LYS A 420 -35.59 -30.66 -24.55
N LEU A 421 -34.87 -30.30 -23.48
CA LEU A 421 -35.43 -29.58 -22.33
C LEU A 421 -35.66 -28.10 -22.62
N THR A 422 -34.86 -27.49 -23.48
CA THR A 422 -34.92 -26.07 -23.85
C THR A 422 -35.64 -25.79 -25.17
N LYS A 423 -36.20 -26.83 -25.81
CA LYS A 423 -36.88 -26.78 -27.12
C LYS A 423 -36.03 -26.12 -28.22
N GLY A 424 -34.76 -26.49 -28.32
CA GLY A 424 -33.84 -25.98 -29.35
C GLY A 424 -33.28 -24.58 -29.08
N LYS A 425 -33.35 -24.10 -27.83
CA LYS A 425 -32.61 -22.91 -27.36
C LYS A 425 -31.44 -23.40 -26.51
N THR A 426 -30.31 -23.68 -27.16
CA THR A 426 -29.16 -24.35 -26.56
C THR A 426 -28.61 -23.59 -25.34
N ALA A 427 -28.43 -24.31 -24.22
CA ALA A 427 -27.95 -23.76 -22.95
C ALA A 427 -26.45 -24.07 -22.75
N ILE A 428 -25.67 -23.07 -22.32
CA ILE A 428 -24.30 -23.24 -21.84
C ILE A 428 -24.22 -22.70 -20.40
N TYR A 429 -23.59 -23.48 -19.52
CA TYR A 429 -23.50 -23.24 -18.07
C TYR A 429 -22.45 -22.16 -17.76
N SER A 430 -22.80 -21.21 -16.89
CA SER A 430 -21.84 -20.32 -16.21
C SER A 430 -21.67 -20.79 -14.77
N HIS A 431 -20.44 -20.83 -14.27
CA HIS A 431 -20.16 -21.07 -12.85
C HIS A 431 -20.14 -19.72 -12.14
N GLY A 432 -21.05 -19.52 -11.17
CA GLY A 432 -20.99 -18.41 -10.22
C GLY A 432 -22.35 -17.78 -9.92
N GLY A 433 -22.90 -18.02 -8.72
CA GLY A 433 -23.99 -17.22 -8.18
C GLY A 433 -25.04 -18.03 -7.40
N ASN A 434 -24.94 -17.99 -6.07
CA ASN A 434 -25.91 -18.51 -5.11
C ASN A 434 -27.26 -17.77 -5.17
N VAL A 435 -28.08 -18.06 -6.17
CA VAL A 435 -29.53 -17.77 -6.13
C VAL A 435 -30.29 -18.96 -6.70
N PRO A 436 -31.05 -19.71 -5.89
CA PRO A 436 -31.97 -20.71 -6.41
C PRO A 436 -33.03 -20.04 -7.29
N GLY A 437 -33.00 -20.31 -8.60
CA GLY A 437 -34.15 -20.11 -9.48
C GLY A 437 -34.13 -18.92 -10.45
N LYS A 438 -33.06 -18.12 -10.56
CA LYS A 438 -32.95 -17.09 -11.62
C LYS A 438 -31.52 -16.96 -12.15
N THR A 439 -31.18 -17.75 -13.16
CA THR A 439 -29.95 -17.61 -13.96
C THR A 439 -30.32 -17.25 -15.40
N GLY A 440 -29.75 -16.16 -15.92
CA GLY A 440 -29.92 -15.71 -17.31
C GLY A 440 -28.91 -16.39 -18.25
N PHE A 441 -29.26 -16.52 -19.54
CA PHE A 441 -28.48 -17.24 -20.56
C PHE A 441 -27.85 -16.29 -21.58
N VAL A 442 -26.64 -16.59 -22.06
CA VAL A 442 -25.97 -15.92 -23.20
C VAL A 442 -25.53 -17.00 -24.23
N TYR A 443 -25.62 -16.68 -25.53
CA TYR A 443 -25.51 -17.62 -26.65
C TYR A 443 -24.07 -17.74 -27.21
N ALA A 444 -23.66 -18.95 -27.63
CA ALA A 444 -22.45 -19.19 -28.45
C ALA A 444 -22.79 -20.04 -29.70
N PRO A 445 -22.06 -19.88 -30.83
CA PRO A 445 -22.38 -20.55 -32.11
C PRO A 445 -22.06 -22.06 -32.13
N SER A 446 -22.67 -22.75 -33.10
CA SER A 446 -22.99 -24.19 -33.15
C SER A 446 -21.84 -25.19 -33.38
N GLU A 447 -20.58 -24.78 -33.42
CA GLU A 447 -19.45 -25.69 -33.65
C GLU A 447 -18.57 -25.81 -32.38
N ALA A 448 -19.02 -26.61 -31.42
CA ALA A 448 -18.26 -26.91 -30.21
C ALA A 448 -17.29 -28.10 -30.43
N PRO A 449 -16.06 -28.06 -29.90
CA PRO A 449 -15.11 -29.18 -29.99
C PRO A 449 -15.62 -30.41 -29.19
N LYS A 450 -15.43 -31.61 -29.73
CA LYS A 450 -15.81 -32.89 -29.11
C LYS A 450 -15.02 -33.13 -27.81
N ARG A 451 -15.61 -32.82 -26.66
CA ARG A 451 -15.01 -33.06 -25.33
C ARG A 451 -15.80 -34.13 -24.57
N TRP A 452 -15.10 -34.93 -23.76
CA TRP A 452 -15.69 -35.95 -22.90
C TRP A 452 -15.63 -35.49 -21.44
N PHE A 453 -16.66 -35.78 -20.64
CA PHE A 453 -16.67 -35.49 -19.21
C PHE A 453 -16.88 -36.76 -18.38
N LEU A 454 -16.23 -36.83 -17.23
CA LEU A 454 -16.38 -37.89 -16.23
C LEU A 454 -17.52 -37.51 -15.26
N LEU A 455 -18.63 -38.23 -15.34
CA LEU A 455 -19.84 -37.96 -14.54
C LEU A 455 -20.17 -39.11 -13.59
N PRO A 456 -20.75 -38.88 -12.40
CA PRO A 456 -21.27 -39.96 -11.58
C PRO A 456 -22.33 -40.77 -12.36
N LYS A 457 -22.32 -42.10 -12.25
CA LYS A 457 -23.41 -42.95 -12.76
C LYS A 457 -24.70 -42.53 -12.06
N LYS A 458 -25.77 -42.36 -12.84
CA LYS A 458 -27.11 -42.17 -12.29
C LYS A 458 -27.43 -43.34 -11.36
N ILE A 459 -27.77 -43.05 -10.10
CA ILE A 459 -28.45 -44.01 -9.25
C ILE A 459 -29.85 -44.14 -9.87
N GLU A 460 -30.15 -45.28 -10.49
CA GLU A 460 -31.52 -45.61 -10.87
C GLU A 460 -32.30 -45.88 -9.58
N GLU A 461 -32.83 -44.81 -8.96
CA GLU A 461 -33.84 -44.96 -7.93
C GLU A 461 -35.05 -45.65 -8.55
N LYS A 462 -35.32 -46.86 -8.07
CA LYS A 462 -36.52 -47.66 -8.33
C LYS A 462 -37.78 -46.81 -8.13
N ALA A 463 -38.27 -46.19 -9.20
CA ALA A 463 -39.66 -45.76 -9.31
C ALA A 463 -40.52 -46.98 -9.68
N GLU A 464 -40.52 -47.99 -8.82
CA GLU A 464 -41.53 -49.04 -8.81
C GLU A 464 -42.07 -49.20 -7.39
N LYS A 465 -43.40 -49.04 -7.27
CA LYS A 465 -44.29 -49.44 -6.17
C LYS A 465 -44.46 -48.47 -4.99
N LYS A 466 -45.42 -47.55 -5.15
CA LYS A 466 -46.64 -47.54 -4.31
C LYS A 466 -47.88 -47.26 -5.16
N LYS A 467 -48.38 -48.34 -5.79
CA LYS A 467 -49.81 -48.56 -6.07
C LYS A 467 -50.21 -49.81 -5.28
N LYS A 468 -50.57 -49.60 -4.02
CA LYS A 468 -51.56 -50.31 -3.19
C LYS A 468 -51.44 -49.80 -1.78
#